data_AF-A0A4Y1ZHQ7-F1
#
_entry.id   AF-A0A4Y1ZHQ7-F1
#
_cell.length_a   1.000
_cell.length_b   1.000
_cell.length_c   1.000
_cell.angle_alpha   90.00
_cell.angle_beta   90.00
_cell.angle_gamma   90.00
#
_symmetry.space_group_name_H-M   'P 1'
#
loop_
_entity.id
_entity.type
_entity.pdbx_description
1 polymer ?
#
loop_
_entity_poly.entity_id
_entity_poly.type
_entity_poly.pdbx_seq_one_letter_code
_entity_poly.pdbx_strand_id
1 'polypeptide(L)'
;METSEKSNINNKRTPRRYNLQTAYFAVFCLGVLATAFLFYFFGRNEWLIAAFGAAVAVLILGIASLYGIFNTYNLRVKRLRAAVSKAEEGDLQTIAHDTENDELARLAADINRLIQTNHTRVGMMTDVSEKVRNASQTIAANVEEHRASSSEIGSAMSEIAAGASDQSELMRKNKTGNRSVKRTNERY
;
A
#
# COMPACT_ATOMS: atom_id res chain seq x y z
N MET A 1 23.67 -12.94 35.18
CA MET A 1 22.79 -12.00 35.89
C MET A 1 23.00 -10.63 35.26
N GLU A 2 22.25 -10.32 34.21
CA GLU A 2 22.14 -8.94 33.69
C GLU A 2 20.96 -8.88 32.70
N THR A 3 19.78 -9.14 33.25
CA THR A 3 18.50 -8.95 32.58
C THR A 3 17.67 -8.04 33.45
N SER A 4 17.97 -6.74 33.44
CA SER A 4 17.08 -5.73 34.05
C SER A 4 17.25 -4.31 33.51
N GLU A 5 17.71 -4.14 32.26
CA GLU A 5 17.82 -2.82 31.64
C GLU A 5 16.97 -2.72 30.36
N LYS A 6 15.71 -3.13 30.46
CA LYS A 6 14.67 -2.86 29.44
C LYS A 6 13.36 -2.48 30.11
N SER A 7 13.34 -1.35 30.83
CA SER A 7 12.10 -0.80 31.36
C SER A 7 12.30 0.62 31.90
N ASN A 8 12.63 1.63 31.08
CA ASN A 8 12.33 3.02 31.49
C ASN A 8 12.42 4.13 30.42
N ILE A 9 11.92 3.91 29.20
CA ILE A 9 11.76 5.01 28.24
C ILE A 9 10.41 4.94 27.53
N ASN A 10 9.32 4.97 28.30
CA ASN A 10 8.03 5.41 27.75
C ASN A 10 7.12 6.06 28.80
N ASN A 11 7.59 7.13 29.43
CA ASN A 11 6.72 8.01 30.22
C ASN A 11 6.98 9.47 29.84
N LYS A 12 6.83 9.80 28.55
CA LYS A 12 6.56 11.19 28.19
C LYS A 12 5.09 11.44 28.51
N ARG A 13 4.82 11.93 29.72
CA ARG A 13 3.55 12.61 30.03
C ARG A 13 3.39 13.72 28.99
N THR A 14 2.54 13.49 27.99
CA THR A 14 2.16 14.53 27.05
C THR A 14 1.58 15.68 27.88
N PRO A 15 2.02 16.93 27.67
CA PRO A 15 1.47 18.05 28.40
C PRO A 15 -0.04 18.04 28.15
N ARG A 16 -0.84 18.10 29.22
CA ARG A 16 -2.29 18.18 29.17
C ARG A 16 -2.66 19.47 28.43
N ARG A 17 -2.73 19.40 27.09
CA ARG A 17 -3.20 20.51 26.28
C ARG A 17 -4.66 20.68 26.66
N TYR A 18 -5.02 21.89 27.06
CA TYR A 18 -6.42 22.21 27.34
C TYR A 18 -7.20 21.97 26.06
N ASN A 19 -8.05 20.94 26.05
CA ASN A 19 -8.91 20.65 24.91
C ASN A 19 -9.75 21.90 24.69
N LEU A 20 -9.64 22.52 23.52
CA LEU A 20 -10.35 23.77 23.22
C LEU A 20 -11.87 23.63 23.47
N GLN A 21 -12.40 22.42 23.26
CA GLN A 21 -13.76 22.01 23.61
C GLN A 21 -14.06 22.06 25.12
N THR A 22 -13.15 21.59 25.98
CA THR A 22 -13.31 21.69 27.44
C THR A 22 -13.26 23.12 27.93
N ALA A 23 -12.48 24.00 27.27
CA ALA A 23 -12.48 25.43 27.56
C ALA A 23 -13.82 26.08 27.19
N TYR A 24 -14.35 25.78 26.00
CA TYR A 24 -15.66 26.25 25.54
C TYR A 24 -16.80 25.82 26.46
N PHE A 25 -16.80 24.57 26.91
CA PHE A 25 -17.78 24.07 27.87
C PHE A 25 -17.65 24.74 29.24
N ALA A 26 -16.43 24.91 29.74
CA ALA A 26 -16.18 25.58 31.02
C ALA A 26 -16.65 27.05 31.02
N VAL A 27 -16.40 27.79 29.94
CA VAL A 27 -16.86 29.18 29.78
C VAL A 27 -18.39 29.24 29.76
N PHE A 28 -19.05 28.32 29.05
CA PHE A 28 -20.51 28.24 29.03
C PHE A 28 -21.09 27.95 30.42
N CYS A 29 -20.55 26.96 31.14
CA CYS A 29 -20.97 26.63 32.50
C CYS A 29 -20.77 27.81 33.46
N LEU A 30 -19.64 28.52 33.39
CA LEU A 30 -19.41 29.72 34.19
C LEU A 30 -20.42 30.83 33.87
N GLY A 31 -20.78 31.01 32.60
CA GLY A 31 -21.82 31.95 32.19
C GLY A 31 -23.18 31.63 32.82
N VAL A 32 -23.59 30.35 32.79
CA VAL A 32 -24.86 29.90 33.41
C VAL A 32 -24.84 30.05 34.94
N LEU A 33 -23.72 29.77 35.60
CA LEU A 33 -23.60 29.96 37.03
C LEU A 33 -23.64 31.44 37.42
N ALA A 34 -23.01 32.31 36.61
CA ALA A 34 -23.04 33.76 36.83
C ALA A 34 -24.45 34.32 36.70
N THR A 35 -25.24 33.89 35.70
CA THR A 35 -26.63 34.34 35.56
C THR A 35 -27.52 33.86 36.70
N ALA A 36 -27.35 32.62 37.15
CA ALA A 36 -28.08 32.09 38.31
C ALA A 36 -27.72 32.82 39.62
N PHE A 37 -26.44 33.12 39.83
CA PHE A 37 -25.96 33.85 40.99
C PHE A 37 -26.49 35.29 41.02
N LEU A 38 -26.45 35.99 39.88
CA LEU A 38 -27.01 37.34 39.75
C LEU A 38 -28.51 37.35 40.04
N PHE A 39 -29.26 36.36 39.56
CA PHE A 39 -30.68 36.24 39.84
C PHE A 39 -30.98 36.01 41.33
N TYR A 40 -30.21 35.16 42.00
CA TYR A 40 -30.36 34.90 43.44
C TYR A 40 -30.04 36.14 44.29
N PHE A 41 -28.98 36.87 43.96
CA PHE A 41 -28.53 38.02 44.75
C PHE A 41 -29.39 39.29 44.51
N PHE A 42 -29.82 39.53 43.28
CA PHE A 42 -30.56 40.75 42.89
C PHE A 42 -32.08 40.56 42.76
N GLY A 43 -32.64 39.47 43.31
CA GLY A 43 -34.05 39.05 43.21
C GLY A 43 -35.12 39.97 43.82
N ARG A 44 -34.89 41.29 43.84
CA ARG A 44 -35.87 42.36 44.05
C ARG A 44 -36.37 42.84 42.68
N ASN A 45 -37.69 43.02 42.50
CA ASN A 45 -38.40 43.23 41.22
C ASN A 45 -37.81 44.23 40.19
N GLU A 46 -36.89 45.12 40.57
CA GLU A 46 -36.30 46.15 39.69
C GLU A 46 -35.25 45.61 38.69
N TRP A 47 -34.68 44.41 38.88
CA TRP A 47 -33.55 43.91 38.07
C TRP A 47 -33.91 42.92 36.95
N LEU A 48 -35.20 42.74 36.65
CA LEU A 48 -35.68 41.74 35.68
C LEU A 48 -35.13 41.92 34.25
N ILE A 49 -34.99 43.17 33.78
CA ILE A 49 -34.48 43.46 32.44
C ILE A 49 -33.00 43.07 32.32
N ALA A 50 -32.21 43.33 33.38
CA ALA A 50 -30.80 42.94 33.42
C ALA A 50 -30.63 41.42 33.43
N ALA A 51 -31.47 40.71 34.18
CA ALA A 51 -31.49 39.24 34.20
C ALA A 51 -31.83 38.65 32.81
N PHE A 52 -32.81 39.22 32.12
CA PHE A 52 -33.16 38.80 30.75
C PHE A 52 -32.01 39.04 29.77
N GLY A 53 -31.37 40.22 29.81
CA GLY A 53 -30.20 40.52 28.98
C GLY A 53 -29.04 39.56 29.20
N ALA A 54 -28.77 39.21 30.47
CA ALA A 54 -27.73 38.25 30.81
C ALA A 54 -28.05 36.82 30.31
N ALA A 55 -29.32 36.40 30.38
CA ALA A 55 -29.76 35.12 29.83
C ALA A 55 -29.56 35.04 28.30
N VAL A 56 -29.90 36.11 27.57
CA VAL A 56 -29.67 36.20 26.13
C VAL A 56 -28.17 36.18 25.79
N ALA A 57 -27.34 36.88 26.58
CA ALA A 57 -25.89 36.87 26.38
C ALA A 57 -25.29 35.45 26.55
N VAL A 58 -25.71 34.71 27.58
CA VAL A 58 -25.29 33.31 27.77
C VAL A 58 -25.76 32.42 26.63
N LEU A 59 -26.97 32.63 26.12
CA LEU A 59 -27.48 31.88 24.97
C LEU A 59 -26.61 32.12 23.72
N ILE A 60 -26.27 33.37 23.42
CA ILE A 60 -25.40 33.73 22.28
C ILE A 60 -24.01 33.11 22.44
N LEU A 61 -23.42 33.18 23.65
CA LEU A 61 -22.14 32.55 23.95
C LEU A 61 -22.20 31.02 23.80
N GLY A 62 -23.30 30.40 24.20
CA GLY A 62 -23.55 28.98 24.00
C GLY A 62 -23.57 28.59 22.52
N ILE A 63 -24.28 29.35 21.69
CA ILE A 63 -24.33 29.11 20.24
C ILE A 63 -22.95 29.29 19.60
N ALA A 64 -22.23 30.36 19.96
CA ALA A 64 -20.88 30.61 19.45
C ALA A 64 -19.90 29.50 19.84
N SER A 65 -19.97 29.03 21.08
CA SER A 65 -19.21 27.88 21.59
C SER A 65 -19.48 26.61 20.79
N LEU A 66 -20.76 26.28 20.56
CA LEU A 66 -21.17 25.11 19.80
C LEU A 66 -20.67 25.18 18.35
N TYR A 67 -20.80 26.34 17.71
CA TYR A 67 -20.31 26.57 16.35
C TYR A 67 -18.79 26.35 16.25
N GLY A 68 -18.02 26.84 17.22
CA GLY A 68 -16.57 26.62 17.29
C GLY A 68 -16.20 25.14 17.37
N ILE A 69 -16.89 24.39 18.25
CA ILE A 69 -16.69 22.94 18.39
C ILE A 69 -17.01 22.24 17.06
N PHE A 70 -18.18 22.46 16.47
CA PHE A 70 -18.56 21.84 15.20
C PHE A 70 -17.57 22.14 14.07
N ASN A 71 -17.09 23.38 13.99
CA ASN A 71 -16.11 23.75 12.96
C ASN A 71 -14.80 22.97 13.11
N THR A 72 -14.30 22.80 14.34
CA THR A 72 -13.08 22.01 14.58
C THR A 72 -13.23 20.54 14.21
N TYR A 73 -14.36 19.90 14.57
CA TYR A 73 -14.67 18.53 14.17
C TYR A 73 -14.77 18.38 12.66
N ASN A 74 -15.53 19.26 12.00
CA ASN A 74 -15.70 19.22 10.54
C ASN A 74 -14.35 19.37 9.81
N LEU A 75 -13.45 20.23 10.30
CA LEU A 75 -12.12 20.40 9.70
C LEU A 75 -11.26 19.14 9.85
N ARG A 76 -11.36 18.44 10.99
CA ARG A 76 -10.66 17.16 11.22
C ARG A 76 -11.19 16.08 10.29
N VAL A 77 -12.51 15.93 10.19
CA VAL A 77 -13.15 14.97 9.27
C VAL A 77 -12.78 15.26 7.81
N LYS A 78 -12.77 16.54 7.39
CA LYS A 78 -12.33 16.92 6.03
C LYS A 78 -10.88 16.51 5.75
N ARG A 79 -9.98 16.64 6.73
CA ARG A 79 -8.58 16.20 6.58
C ARG A 79 -8.48 14.67 6.43
N LEU A 80 -9.23 13.91 7.22
CA LEU A 80 -9.29 12.46 7.08
C LEU A 80 -9.82 12.06 5.70
N ARG A 81 -10.90 12.69 5.24
CA ARG A 81 -11.47 12.47 3.90
C ARG A 81 -10.46 12.79 2.79
N ALA A 82 -9.70 13.87 2.93
CA ALA A 82 -8.66 14.23 1.96
C ALA A 82 -7.53 13.20 1.92
N ALA A 83 -7.12 12.65 3.07
CA ALA A 83 -6.12 11.60 3.11
C ALA A 83 -6.60 10.32 2.40
N VAL A 84 -7.86 9.93 2.61
CA VAL A 84 -8.47 8.79 1.90
C VAL A 84 -8.57 9.05 0.40
N SER A 85 -9.03 10.24 -0.02
CA SER A 85 -9.12 10.61 -1.45
C SER A 85 -7.77 10.52 -2.15
N LYS A 86 -6.69 10.99 -1.51
CA LYS A 86 -5.33 10.84 -2.07
C LYS A 86 -4.91 9.38 -2.20
N ALA A 87 -5.22 8.56 -1.20
CA ALA A 87 -4.95 7.13 -1.25
C ALA A 87 -5.74 6.43 -2.36
N GLU A 88 -6.99 6.85 -2.62
CA GLU A 88 -7.82 6.37 -3.73
C GLU A 88 -7.23 6.75 -5.10
N GLU A 89 -6.61 7.93 -5.20
CA GLU A 89 -5.87 8.39 -6.39
C GLU A 89 -4.52 7.68 -6.58
N GLY A 90 -4.12 6.81 -5.64
CA GLY A 90 -2.87 6.04 -5.70
C GLY A 90 -1.68 6.66 -4.96
N ASP A 91 -1.85 7.83 -4.31
CA ASP A 91 -0.86 8.39 -3.40
C ASP A 91 -0.92 7.66 -2.05
N LEU A 92 -0.14 6.58 -1.96
CA LEU A 92 -0.03 5.75 -0.76
C LEU A 92 1.06 6.22 0.21
N GLN A 93 1.58 7.45 0.05
CA GLN A 93 2.52 8.07 0.97
C GLN A 93 1.86 9.11 1.88
N THR A 94 0.58 9.42 1.63
CA THR A 94 -0.21 10.34 2.45
C THR A 94 -0.42 9.80 3.87
N ILE A 95 -0.40 10.69 4.87
CA ILE A 95 -0.59 10.36 6.29
C ILE A 95 -1.72 11.23 6.84
N ALA A 96 -2.75 10.59 7.38
CA ALA A 96 -3.78 11.23 8.18
C ALA A 96 -3.20 11.56 9.57
N HIS A 97 -2.82 12.83 9.79
CA HIS A 97 -2.30 13.30 11.07
C HIS A 97 -3.42 13.83 11.96
N ASP A 98 -3.65 13.15 13.08
CA ASP A 98 -4.51 13.61 14.17
C ASP A 98 -3.84 13.26 15.51
N THR A 99 -3.77 14.24 16.42
CA THR A 99 -3.02 14.15 17.69
C THR A 99 -3.91 14.19 18.92
N GLU A 100 -5.22 14.27 18.71
CA GLU A 100 -6.19 14.17 19.79
C GLU A 100 -6.28 12.72 20.31
N ASN A 101 -6.93 12.54 21.46
CA ASN A 101 -7.11 11.22 22.07
C ASN A 101 -8.59 10.79 21.98
N ASP A 102 -9.18 10.89 20.79
CA ASP A 102 -10.58 10.56 20.53
C ASP A 102 -10.75 9.55 19.38
N GLU A 103 -12.00 9.27 19.01
CA GLU A 103 -12.36 8.32 17.96
C GLU A 103 -11.84 8.75 16.58
N LEU A 104 -11.72 10.04 16.32
CA LEU A 104 -11.19 10.55 15.05
C LEU A 104 -9.68 10.30 14.95
N ALA A 105 -8.94 10.39 16.06
CA ALA A 105 -7.53 10.01 16.07
C ALA A 105 -7.32 8.51 15.88
N ARG A 106 -8.19 7.67 16.45
CA ARG A 106 -8.19 6.23 16.16
C ARG A 106 -8.50 5.95 14.70
N LEU A 107 -9.50 6.63 14.14
CA LEU A 107 -9.85 6.52 12.72
C LEU A 107 -8.68 6.95 11.81
N ALA A 108 -7.96 8.01 12.18
CA ALA A 108 -6.76 8.45 11.47
C ALA A 108 -5.69 7.34 11.46
N ALA A 109 -5.45 6.69 12.60
CA ALA A 109 -4.52 5.57 12.70
C ALA A 109 -4.94 4.37 11.84
N ASP A 110 -6.23 4.05 11.80
CA ASP A 110 -6.76 2.97 10.96
C ASP A 110 -6.67 3.28 9.47
N ILE A 111 -6.93 4.52 9.06
CA ILE A 111 -6.70 4.99 7.69
C ILE A 111 -5.22 4.83 7.31
N ASN A 112 -4.29 5.24 8.19
CA ASN A 112 -2.85 5.08 7.92
C ASN A 112 -2.46 3.61 7.78
N ARG A 113 -3.03 2.71 8.58
CA ARG A 113 -2.81 1.26 8.47
C ARG A 113 -3.33 0.70 7.15
N LEU A 114 -4.49 1.18 6.69
CA LEU A 114 -5.06 0.82 5.40
C LEU A 114 -4.13 1.26 4.25
N ILE A 115 -3.66 2.50 4.28
CA ILE A 115 -2.73 3.05 3.28
C ILE A 115 -1.43 2.23 3.24
N GLN A 116 -0.82 1.97 4.40
CA GLN A 116 0.41 1.18 4.50
C GLN A 116 0.25 -0.25 3.98
N THR A 117 -0.89 -0.88 4.29
CA THR A 117 -1.19 -2.24 3.82
C THR A 117 -1.32 -2.27 2.30
N ASN A 118 -2.00 -1.28 1.71
CA ASN A 118 -2.11 -1.16 0.26
C ASN A 118 -0.76 -0.87 -0.39
N HIS A 119 0.06 0.01 0.18
CA HIS A 119 1.41 0.30 -0.32
C HIS A 119 2.26 -0.98 -0.40
N THR A 120 2.22 -1.77 0.67
CA THR A 120 2.97 -3.04 0.74
C THR A 120 2.46 -4.05 -0.31
N ARG A 121 1.15 -4.16 -0.51
CA ARG A 121 0.57 -5.05 -1.53
C ARG A 121 0.94 -4.63 -2.95
N VAL A 122 0.93 -3.33 -3.25
CA VAL A 122 1.37 -2.81 -4.55
C VAL A 122 2.86 -3.13 -4.77
N GLY A 123 3.70 -2.96 -3.75
CA GLY A 123 5.10 -3.38 -3.80
C GLY A 123 5.28 -4.86 -4.14
N MET A 124 4.52 -5.76 -3.48
CA MET A 124 4.55 -7.18 -3.80
C MET A 124 4.14 -7.48 -5.25
N MET A 125 3.16 -6.74 -5.79
CA MET A 125 2.73 -6.91 -7.18
C MET A 125 3.81 -6.50 -8.18
N THR A 126 4.56 -5.44 -7.86
CA THR A 126 5.75 -5.03 -8.63
C THR A 126 6.83 -6.11 -8.61
N ASP A 127 7.14 -6.66 -7.43
CA ASP A 127 8.14 -7.73 -7.30
C ASP A 127 7.74 -8.98 -8.10
N VAL A 128 6.47 -9.36 -8.06
CA VAL A 128 5.95 -10.49 -8.85
C VAL A 128 6.06 -10.20 -10.35
N SER A 129 5.71 -8.99 -10.79
CA SER A 129 5.84 -8.59 -12.19
C SER A 129 7.28 -8.62 -12.68
N GLU A 130 8.24 -8.22 -11.83
CA GLU A 130 9.66 -8.32 -12.14
C GLU A 130 10.12 -9.78 -12.27
N LYS A 131 9.69 -10.66 -11.36
CA LYS A 131 9.98 -12.10 -11.45
C LYS A 131 9.43 -12.71 -12.73
N VAL A 132 8.21 -12.34 -13.11
CA VAL A 132 7.60 -12.77 -14.38
C VAL A 132 8.43 -12.28 -15.57
N ARG A 133 8.81 -10.99 -15.59
CA ARG A 133 9.67 -10.41 -16.64
C ARG A 133 10.99 -11.17 -16.78
N ASN A 134 11.68 -11.43 -15.66
CA ASN A 134 12.95 -12.16 -15.66
C ASN A 134 12.76 -13.60 -16.15
N ALA A 135 11.72 -14.30 -15.69
CA ALA A 135 11.40 -15.65 -16.15
C ALA A 135 11.12 -15.70 -17.67
N SER A 136 10.39 -14.72 -18.21
CA SER A 136 10.16 -14.61 -19.65
C SER A 136 11.45 -14.38 -20.44
N GLN A 137 12.39 -13.58 -19.92
CA GLN A 137 13.70 -13.40 -20.55
C GLN A 137 14.52 -14.69 -20.56
N THR A 138 14.53 -15.43 -19.44
CA THR A 138 15.19 -16.74 -19.37
C THR A 138 14.56 -17.74 -20.36
N ILE A 139 13.23 -17.78 -20.45
CA ILE A 139 12.54 -18.65 -21.41
C ILE A 139 12.91 -18.27 -22.85
N ALA A 140 12.97 -16.98 -23.18
CA ALA A 140 13.36 -16.54 -24.52
C ALA A 140 14.79 -17.00 -24.88
N ALA A 141 15.74 -16.85 -23.95
CA ALA A 141 17.11 -17.34 -24.13
C ALA A 141 17.15 -18.87 -24.32
N ASN A 142 16.43 -19.64 -23.51
CA ASN A 142 16.36 -21.09 -23.66
C ASN A 142 15.74 -21.51 -25.01
N VAL A 143 14.75 -20.75 -25.49
CA VAL A 143 14.14 -20.99 -26.81
C VAL A 143 15.11 -20.72 -27.95
N GLU A 144 15.97 -19.70 -27.85
CA GLU A 144 17.04 -19.45 -28.81
C GLU A 144 18.10 -20.56 -28.80
N GLU A 145 18.52 -21.00 -27.61
CA GLU A 145 19.45 -22.12 -27.45
C GLU A 145 18.88 -23.42 -28.04
N HIS A 146 17.62 -23.74 -27.72
CA HIS A 146 16.93 -24.90 -28.30
C HIS A 146 16.78 -24.83 -29.81
N ARG A 147 16.56 -23.64 -30.37
CA ARG A 147 16.54 -23.45 -31.83
C ARG A 147 17.90 -23.71 -32.45
N ALA A 148 18.97 -23.19 -31.85
CA ALA A 148 20.34 -23.43 -32.31
C ALA A 148 20.69 -24.93 -32.26
N SER A 149 20.40 -25.60 -31.13
CA SER A 149 20.63 -27.04 -30.96
C SER A 149 19.80 -27.86 -31.96
N SER A 150 18.53 -27.52 -32.19
CA SER A 150 17.69 -28.20 -33.18
C SER A 150 18.22 -28.03 -34.60
N SER A 151 18.76 -26.85 -34.94
CA SER A 151 19.42 -26.60 -36.23
C SER A 151 20.67 -27.47 -36.39
N GLU A 152 21.51 -27.56 -35.36
CA GLU A 152 22.72 -28.38 -35.35
C GLU A 152 22.40 -29.87 -35.51
N ILE A 153 21.38 -30.37 -34.80
CA ILE A 153 20.86 -31.73 -34.95
C ILE A 153 20.40 -31.98 -36.40
N GLY A 154 19.67 -31.03 -36.99
CA GLY A 154 19.23 -31.13 -38.39
C GLY A 154 20.40 -31.23 -39.37
N SER A 155 21.44 -30.41 -39.18
CA SER A 155 22.68 -30.47 -39.97
C SER A 155 23.39 -31.81 -39.82
N ALA A 156 23.55 -32.31 -38.58
CA ALA A 156 24.17 -33.61 -38.32
C ALA A 156 23.38 -34.76 -38.97
N MET A 157 22.04 -34.71 -38.94
CA MET A 157 21.19 -35.70 -39.61
C MET A 157 21.35 -35.68 -41.14
N SER A 158 21.50 -34.50 -41.75
CA SER A 158 21.80 -34.38 -43.18
C SER A 158 23.14 -35.00 -43.53
N GLU A 159 24.17 -34.79 -42.69
CA GLU A 159 25.50 -35.36 -42.91
C GLU A 159 25.52 -36.89 -42.72
N ILE A 160 24.79 -37.41 -41.72
CA ILE A 160 24.55 -38.85 -41.56
C ILE A 160 23.86 -39.44 -42.80
N ALA A 161 22.81 -38.78 -43.31
CA ALA A 161 22.08 -39.24 -44.49
C ALA A 161 22.97 -39.26 -45.74
N ALA A 162 23.79 -38.23 -45.94
CA ALA A 162 24.78 -38.17 -47.02
C ALA A 162 25.81 -39.31 -46.89
N GLY A 163 26.40 -39.50 -45.71
CA GLY A 163 27.35 -40.58 -45.45
C GLY A 163 26.75 -41.97 -45.65
N ALA A 164 25.50 -42.19 -45.27
CA ALA A 164 24.79 -43.44 -45.53
C ALA A 164 24.55 -43.69 -47.03
N SER A 165 24.24 -42.63 -47.79
CA SER A 165 24.11 -42.69 -49.25
C SER A 165 25.44 -43.07 -49.90
N ASP A 166 26.53 -42.41 -49.51
CA ASP A 166 27.89 -42.70 -50.01
C ASP A 166 28.30 -44.15 -49.69
N GLN A 167 28.01 -44.63 -48.48
CA GLN A 167 28.26 -46.02 -48.08
C GLN A 167 27.49 -47.02 -48.96
N SER A 168 26.22 -46.73 -49.28
CA SER A 168 25.40 -47.56 -50.17
C SER A 168 25.98 -47.62 -51.59
N GLU A 169 26.42 -46.48 -52.13
CA GLU A 169 27.05 -46.42 -53.44
C GLU A 169 28.37 -47.21 -53.47
N LEU A 170 29.23 -47.05 -52.46
CA LEU A 170 30.45 -47.82 -52.29
C LEU A 170 30.17 -49.33 -52.25
N MET A 171 29.13 -49.75 -51.51
CA MET A 171 28.70 -51.15 -51.44
C MET A 171 28.28 -51.68 -52.82
N ARG A 172 27.54 -50.89 -53.60
CA ARG A 172 27.11 -51.23 -54.96
C ARG A 172 28.31 -51.37 -55.90
N LYS A 173 29.24 -50.42 -55.83
CA LYS A 173 30.49 -50.45 -56.62
C LYS A 173 31.32 -51.67 -56.27
N ASN A 174 31.48 -51.98 -54.98
CA ASN A 174 32.20 -53.15 -54.49
C ASN A 174 31.53 -54.46 -54.96
N LYS A 175 30.20 -54.57 -54.86
CA LYS A 175 29.44 -55.73 -55.37
C LYS A 175 29.61 -55.92 -56.88
N THR A 176 29.75 -54.84 -57.64
CA THR A 176 29.96 -54.88 -59.08
C THR A 176 31.39 -55.30 -59.42
N GLY A 177 32.39 -54.71 -58.75
CA GLY A 177 33.80 -55.10 -58.86
C GLY A 177 34.03 -56.58 -58.51
N ASN A 178 33.40 -57.06 -57.44
CA ASN A 178 33.47 -58.47 -57.04
C ASN A 178 32.85 -59.41 -58.09
N ARG A 179 31.78 -58.99 -58.78
CA ARG A 179 31.21 -59.77 -59.90
C ARG A 179 32.13 -59.81 -61.12
N SER A 180 32.82 -58.72 -61.45
CA SER A 180 33.80 -58.73 -62.53
C SER A 180 34.95 -59.67 -62.23
N VAL A 181 35.46 -59.70 -60.99
CA VAL A 181 36.51 -60.63 -60.57
C VAL A 181 36.05 -62.10 -60.71
N LYS A 182 34.83 -62.42 -60.24
CA LYS A 182 34.27 -63.78 -60.42
C LYS A 182 34.15 -64.20 -61.88
N ARG A 183 33.66 -63.32 -62.77
CA ARG A 183 33.55 -63.63 -64.20
C ARG A 183 34.89 -63.82 -64.91
N THR A 184 35.94 -63.16 -64.44
CA THR A 184 37.30 -63.35 -64.98
C THR A 184 37.87 -64.71 -64.57
N ASN A 185 37.60 -65.15 -63.32
CA ASN A 185 38.03 -66.46 -62.83
C ASN A 185 37.29 -67.64 -63.47
N GLU A 186 36.09 -67.44 -64.01
CA GLU A 186 35.32 -68.48 -64.72
C GLU A 186 35.67 -68.60 -66.22
N ARG A 187 36.56 -67.74 -66.75
CA ARG A 187 37.02 -67.77 -68.16
C ARG A 187 38.38 -68.45 -68.37
N TYR A 188 38.95 -69.02 -67.31
CA TYR A 188 40.12 -69.90 -67.34
C TYR A 188 39.72 -71.28 -66.83
#